data_AF-A0A0M0BWE3-F1
#
_entry.id   AF-A0A0M0BWE3-F1
#
_cell.length_a   1.000
_cell.length_b   1.000
_cell.length_c   1.000
_cell.angle_alpha   90.00
_cell.angle_beta   90.00
_cell.angle_gamma   90.00
#
_symmetry.space_group_name_H-M   'P 1'
#
loop_
_entity.id
_entity.type
_entity.pdbx_description
1 polymer ?
#
loop_
_entity_poly.entity_id
_entity_poly.type
_entity_poly.pdbx_seq_one_letter_code
_entity_poly.pdbx_strand_id
1 'polypeptide(L)'
;MNLRLYANKSNFGERHYIETRNKPIQIRLAVIDLDISDKYPTNFVCVLPRNFNSKTTNQNHFQSRFKEGSRELAIQLLEKALKKEKDPDIIMEIKERLKLLKSKPKEIGKCALCNKDFYPRRFGYSIQRTCNDCWNKSKP
;
A
#
# COMPACT_ATOMS: atom_id res chain seq x y z
N MET A 1 17.51 -14.36 8.34
CA MET A 1 16.08 -14.03 8.22
C MET A 1 15.57 -14.58 6.92
N ASN A 2 14.99 -15.77 6.99
CA ASN A 2 14.29 -16.44 5.89
C ASN A 2 12.84 -15.98 5.86
N LEU A 3 12.66 -14.74 5.38
CA LEU A 3 11.36 -14.08 5.38
C LEU A 3 10.46 -14.54 4.24
N ARG A 4 9.18 -14.77 4.55
CA ARG A 4 8.12 -15.04 3.58
C ARG A 4 6.85 -14.26 3.90
N LEU A 5 5.95 -14.18 2.92
CA LEU A 5 4.60 -13.66 3.14
C LEU A 5 3.64 -14.82 3.36
N TYR A 6 2.83 -14.69 4.40
CA TYR A 6 1.66 -15.50 4.65
C TYR A 6 0.42 -14.63 4.38
N ALA A 7 -0.45 -15.07 3.49
CA ALA A 7 -1.68 -14.36 3.17
C ALA A 7 -2.84 -14.92 4.00
N ASN A 8 -3.49 -14.06 4.77
CA ASN A 8 -4.73 -14.37 5.46
C ASN A 8 -5.88 -13.70 4.70
N LYS A 9 -6.77 -14.54 4.15
CA LYS A 9 -7.98 -14.13 3.46
C LYS A 9 -9.14 -14.26 4.44
N SER A 10 -9.74 -13.14 4.82
CA SER A 10 -10.88 -13.10 5.73
C SER A 10 -12.11 -12.52 5.03
N ASN A 11 -13.22 -13.25 5.09
CA ASN A 11 -14.53 -12.72 4.72
C ASN A 11 -15.08 -11.97 5.93
N PHE A 12 -15.08 -10.64 5.91
CA PHE A 12 -15.70 -9.87 6.99
C PHE A 12 -17.23 -10.06 6.90
N GLY A 13 -17.83 -10.87 7.76
CA GLY A 13 -19.28 -11.13 7.66
C GLY A 13 -19.98 -12.07 8.65
N GLU A 14 -19.32 -12.73 9.61
CA GLU A 14 -19.99 -13.59 10.62
C GLU A 14 -20.62 -12.82 11.79
N ARG A 15 -20.81 -11.50 11.67
CA ARG A 15 -21.71 -10.77 12.56
C ARG A 15 -22.93 -10.38 11.74
N HIS A 16 -24.03 -11.08 12.03
CA HIS A 16 -25.40 -10.82 11.58
C HIS A 16 -25.60 -9.33 11.26
N TYR A 17 -25.86 -9.00 9.99
CA TYR A 17 -26.79 -7.96 9.53
C TYR A 17 -26.75 -7.92 7.98
N ILE A 18 -27.92 -8.21 7.41
CA ILE A 18 -28.45 -7.91 6.07
C ILE A 18 -27.59 -8.38 4.88
N GLU A 19 -28.07 -9.47 4.26
CA GLU A 19 -27.76 -9.91 2.90
C GLU A 19 -28.12 -8.79 1.91
N THR A 20 -27.13 -8.05 1.41
CA THR A 20 -27.16 -7.41 0.09
C THR A 20 -25.81 -6.75 -0.16
N ARG A 21 -25.22 -7.02 -1.34
CA ARG A 21 -23.93 -6.56 -1.88
C ARG A 21 -22.73 -7.44 -1.53
N ASN A 22 -22.05 -7.93 -2.57
CA ASN A 22 -20.77 -8.63 -2.53
C ASN A 22 -19.80 -7.93 -1.57
N LYS A 23 -19.54 -8.54 -0.40
CA LYS A 23 -18.65 -7.96 0.62
C LYS A 23 -17.20 -7.98 0.07
N PRO A 24 -16.43 -6.90 0.26
CA PRO A 24 -15.05 -6.87 -0.21
C PRO A 24 -14.21 -7.89 0.59
N ILE A 25 -13.57 -8.81 -0.13
CA ILE A 25 -12.62 -9.77 0.44
C ILE A 25 -11.47 -8.97 1.06
N GLN A 26 -11.21 -9.16 2.36
CA GLN A 26 -10.09 -8.50 3.02
C GLN A 26 -8.89 -9.46 3.06
N ILE A 27 -7.79 -9.05 2.43
CA ILE A 27 -6.55 -9.82 2.38
C ILE A 27 -5.47 -9.10 3.20
N ARG A 28 -4.96 -9.79 4.22
CA ARG A 28 -3.85 -9.33 5.05
C ARG A 28 -2.60 -10.15 4.73
N LEU A 29 -1.49 -9.46 4.49
CA LEU A 29 -0.20 -10.10 4.24
C LEU A 29 0.64 -9.97 5.51
N ALA A 30 0.94 -11.09 6.15
CA ALA A 30 1.83 -11.19 7.29
C ALA A 30 3.24 -11.56 6.82
N VAL A 31 4.25 -10.92 7.41
CA VAL A 31 5.64 -11.30 7.26
C VAL A 31 5.96 -12.35 8.32
N ILE A 32 6.42 -13.51 7.86
CA ILE A 32 6.84 -14.63 8.70
C ILE A 32 8.33 -14.88 8.53
N ASP A 33 9.00 -15.36 9.58
CA ASP A 33 10.41 -15.75 9.54
C ASP A 33 10.57 -17.25 9.82
N LEU A 34 10.94 -18.00 8.80
CA LEU A 34 11.13 -19.45 8.92
C LEU A 34 12.34 -19.83 9.78
N ASP A 35 13.25 -18.89 10.06
CA ASP A 35 14.36 -19.14 10.98
C ASP A 35 13.87 -19.24 12.44
N ILE A 36 12.70 -18.68 12.75
CA ILE A 36 12.08 -18.74 14.09
C ILE A 36 11.29 -20.04 14.26
N SER A 37 10.44 -20.37 13.28
CA SER A 37 9.62 -21.58 13.28
C SER A 37 9.07 -21.87 11.88
N ASP A 38 8.79 -23.14 11.60
CA ASP A 38 8.13 -23.54 10.35
C ASP A 38 6.63 -23.24 10.33
N LYS A 39 6.01 -23.02 11.51
CA LYS A 39 4.55 -22.93 11.64
C LYS A 39 4.09 -21.51 12.01
N TYR A 40 3.07 -21.05 11.30
CA TYR A 40 2.28 -19.88 11.66
C TYR A 40 1.27 -20.27 12.77
N PRO A 41 1.01 -19.41 13.78
CA PRO A 41 1.46 -18.02 13.94
C PRO A 41 2.81 -17.85 14.68
N THR A 42 3.45 -18.93 15.12
CA THR A 42 4.68 -18.85 15.95
C THR A 42 5.84 -18.14 15.26
N ASN A 43 5.89 -18.18 13.94
CA ASN A 43 6.89 -17.48 13.12
C ASN A 43 6.47 -16.08 12.66
N PHE A 44 5.39 -15.51 13.22
CA PHE A 44 4.93 -14.18 12.86
C PHE A 44 5.91 -13.09 13.31
N VAL A 45 6.24 -12.18 12.38
CA VAL A 45 7.09 -11.02 12.67
C VAL A 45 6.26 -9.75 12.74
N CYS A 46 5.54 -9.43 11.66
CA CYS A 46 4.70 -8.23 11.58
C CYS A 46 3.77 -8.29 10.37
N VAL A 47 2.79 -7.40 10.30
CA VAL A 47 1.93 -7.25 9.11
C VAL A 47 2.60 -6.33 8.10
N LEU A 48 2.58 -6.72 6.81
CA LEU A 48 3.04 -5.88 5.72
C LEU A 48 1.99 -4.78 5.46
N PRO A 49 2.35 -3.50 5.63
CA PRO A 49 1.42 -2.40 5.40
C PRO A 49 1.04 -2.29 3.93
N ARG A 50 -0.20 -1.85 3.65
CA ARG A 50 -0.65 -1.58 2.28
C ARG A 50 -0.03 -0.30 1.73
N ASN A 51 0.08 0.73 2.58
CA ASN A 51 0.61 2.04 2.22
C ASN A 51 1.92 2.31 2.96
N PHE A 52 2.95 2.70 2.20
CA PHE A 52 4.22 3.17 2.72
C PHE A 52 4.17 4.69 2.76
N ASN A 53 3.57 5.26 3.81
CA ASN A 53 3.62 6.71 4.02
C ASN A 53 5.01 7.07 4.53
N SER A 54 5.74 7.89 3.76
CA SER A 54 7.02 8.46 4.17
C SER A 54 6.88 9.70 5.05
N LYS A 55 5.67 10.30 5.11
CA LYS A 55 5.43 11.63 5.71
C LYS A 55 4.74 11.60 7.08
N THR A 56 4.31 10.45 7.59
CA THR A 56 3.64 10.36 8.89
C THR A 56 4.63 9.96 9.98
N THR A 57 4.59 10.67 11.11
CA THR A 57 5.36 10.37 12.34
C THR A 57 5.16 8.94 12.85
N ASN A 58 4.02 8.32 12.52
CA ASN A 58 3.72 6.94 12.87
C ASN A 58 4.24 5.98 11.78
N GLN A 59 5.49 5.55 11.92
CA GLN A 59 6.03 4.45 11.11
C GLN A 59 5.33 3.14 11.48
N ASN A 60 4.92 2.35 10.49
CA ASN A 60 4.35 1.03 10.77
C ASN A 60 5.42 0.11 11.39
N HIS A 61 5.02 -0.92 12.15
CA HIS A 61 5.95 -1.89 12.76
C HIS A 61 6.94 -2.48 11.77
N PHE A 62 6.50 -2.79 10.54
CA PHE A 62 7.36 -3.26 9.46
C PHE A 62 8.45 -2.22 9.09
N GLN A 63 8.07 -0.96 8.90
CA GLN A 63 9.01 0.12 8.56
C GLN A 63 9.96 0.40 9.72
N SER A 64 9.47 0.39 10.95
CA SER A 64 10.28 0.60 12.15
C SER A 64 11.33 -0.52 12.32
N ARG A 65 10.98 -1.76 11.97
CA ARG A 65 11.87 -2.91 12.11
C ARG A 65 12.93 -3.00 11.01
N PHE A 66 12.57 -2.71 9.75
CA PHE A 66 13.46 -2.86 8.60
C PHE A 66 14.04 -1.54 8.06
N LYS A 67 13.65 -0.39 8.64
CA LYS A 67 14.19 0.96 8.37
C LYS A 67 14.30 1.28 6.87
N GLU A 68 15.44 1.81 6.43
CA GLU A 68 15.68 2.34 5.08
C GLU A 68 15.50 1.27 3.97
N GLY A 69 15.82 0.01 4.26
CA GLY A 69 15.64 -1.11 3.32
C GLY A 69 14.22 -1.70 3.29
N SER A 70 13.31 -1.22 4.13
CA SER A 70 11.96 -1.81 4.27
C SER A 70 11.18 -1.83 2.95
N ARG A 71 11.30 -0.78 2.12
CA ARG A 71 10.57 -0.69 0.85
C ARG A 71 11.06 -1.72 -0.16
N GLU A 72 12.37 -1.84 -0.31
CA GLU A 72 13.00 -2.81 -1.22
C GLU A 72 12.71 -4.23 -0.77
N LEU A 73 12.82 -4.48 0.54
CA LEU A 73 12.47 -5.76 1.14
C LEU A 73 11.00 -6.12 0.88
N ALA A 74 10.08 -5.17 1.03
CA ALA A 74 8.67 -5.38 0.74
C ALA A 74 8.43 -5.76 -0.74
N ILE A 75 9.11 -5.09 -1.68
CA ILE A 75 9.03 -5.42 -3.11
C ILE A 75 9.54 -6.85 -3.35
N GLN A 76 10.70 -7.21 -2.81
CA GLN A 76 11.25 -8.55 -2.94
C GLN A 76 10.34 -9.63 -2.35
N LEU A 77 9.75 -9.37 -1.18
CA LEU A 77 8.81 -10.29 -0.53
C LEU A 77 7.55 -10.51 -1.37
N LEU A 78 7.00 -9.43 -1.91
CA LEU A 78 5.81 -9.48 -2.78
C LEU A 78 6.11 -10.20 -4.11
N GLU A 79 7.26 -9.95 -4.72
CA GLU A 79 7.67 -10.64 -5.96
C GLU A 79 7.92 -12.14 -5.73
N LYS A 80 8.53 -12.51 -4.61
CA LYS A 80 8.71 -13.92 -4.21
C LYS A 80 7.36 -14.60 -3.96
N ALA A 81 6.43 -13.92 -3.29
CA ALA A 81 5.09 -14.44 -3.02
C ALA A 81 4.29 -14.61 -4.32
N LEU A 82 4.37 -13.65 -5.24
CA LEU A 82 3.67 -13.69 -6.53
C LEU A 82 4.03 -14.92 -7.38
N LYS A 83 5.28 -15.42 -7.28
CA LYS A 83 5.73 -16.61 -8.01
C LYS A 83 5.17 -17.92 -7.46
N LYS A 84 4.75 -17.94 -6.18
CA LYS A 84 4.31 -19.15 -5.47
C LYS A 84 2.79 -19.21 -5.28
N GLU A 85 2.15 -18.06 -5.19
CA GLU A 85 0.73 -17.96 -4.90
C GLU A 85 -0.13 -18.47 -6.05
N LYS A 86 -1.25 -19.11 -5.70
CA LYS A 86 -2.22 -19.66 -6.65
C LYS A 86 -3.60 -19.03 -6.50
N ASP A 87 -3.94 -18.48 -5.34
CA ASP A 87 -5.22 -17.83 -5.12
C ASP A 87 -5.30 -16.51 -5.93
N PRO A 88 -6.31 -16.36 -6.82
CA PRO A 88 -6.40 -15.21 -7.71
C PRO A 88 -6.62 -13.89 -6.96
N ASP A 89 -7.34 -13.91 -5.84
CA ASP A 89 -7.62 -12.70 -5.05
C ASP A 89 -6.34 -12.25 -4.34
N ILE A 90 -5.55 -13.20 -3.82
CA ILE A 90 -4.26 -12.91 -3.17
C ILE A 90 -3.26 -12.39 -4.22
N ILE A 91 -3.21 -13.01 -5.40
CA ILE A 91 -2.39 -12.54 -6.53
C ILE A 91 -2.74 -11.10 -6.90
N MET A 92 -4.04 -10.78 -6.97
CA MET A 92 -4.52 -9.43 -7.31
C MET A 92 -4.08 -8.41 -6.25
N GLU A 93 -4.27 -8.71 -4.96
CA GLU A 93 -3.83 -7.85 -3.86
C GLU A 93 -2.30 -7.63 -3.88
N ILE A 94 -1.52 -8.68 -4.15
CA ILE A 94 -0.06 -8.58 -4.27
C ILE A 94 0.32 -7.65 -5.43
N LYS A 95 -0.33 -7.79 -6.60
CA LYS A 95 -0.09 -6.94 -7.78
C LYS A 95 -0.44 -5.48 -7.49
N GLU A 96 -1.56 -5.22 -6.81
CA GLU A 96 -1.94 -3.86 -6.42
C GLU A 96 -0.90 -3.21 -5.51
N ARG A 97 -0.44 -3.95 -4.47
CA ARG A 97 0.58 -3.44 -3.55
C ARG A 97 1.91 -3.17 -4.25
N LEU A 98 2.32 -4.05 -5.16
CA LEU A 98 3.50 -3.82 -6.00
C LEU A 98 3.37 -2.56 -6.85
N LYS A 99 2.18 -2.32 -7.44
CA LYS A 99 1.91 -1.11 -8.23
C LYS A 99 2.02 0.14 -7.38
N LEU A 100 1.51 0.14 -6.15
CA LEU A 100 1.63 1.26 -5.21
C LEU A 100 3.10 1.50 -4.83
N LEU A 101 3.84 0.44 -4.54
CA LEU A 101 5.26 0.50 -4.14
C LEU A 101 6.19 0.94 -5.29
N LYS A 102 5.88 0.58 -6.54
CA LYS A 102 6.64 0.97 -7.72
C LYS A 102 6.15 2.28 -8.35
N SER A 103 5.00 2.80 -7.94
CA SER A 103 4.47 4.05 -8.48
C SER A 103 5.46 5.19 -8.24
N LYS A 104 5.75 5.93 -9.33
CA LYS A 104 6.62 7.10 -9.27
C LYS A 104 5.99 8.13 -8.32
N PRO A 105 6.80 8.86 -7.52
CA PRO A 105 6.28 9.98 -6.76
C PRO A 105 5.53 10.93 -7.70
N LYS A 106 4.41 11.49 -7.24
CA LYS A 106 3.66 12.49 -8.00
C LYS A 106 4.61 13.61 -8.38
N GLU A 107 4.67 13.93 -9.67
CA GLU A 107 5.46 15.05 -10.18
C GLU A 107 5.04 16.34 -9.46
N ILE A 108 6.02 17.08 -8.95
CA ILE A 108 5.80 18.39 -8.35
C ILE A 108 5.81 19.39 -9.51
N GLY A 109 4.74 20.18 -9.63
CA GLY A 109 4.63 21.28 -10.57
C GLY A 109 4.67 22.63 -9.85
N LYS A 110 4.97 23.69 -10.60
CA LYS A 110 4.90 25.08 -10.09
C LYS A 110 3.57 25.72 -10.43
N CYS A 111 2.98 26.41 -9.46
CA CYS A 111 1.74 27.15 -9.69
C CYS A 111 1.99 28.35 -10.60
N ALA A 112 1.21 28.48 -11.68
CA ALA A 112 1.30 29.58 -12.62
C ALA A 112 1.02 30.98 -12.03
N LEU A 113 0.36 31.07 -10.87
CA LEU A 113 -0.01 32.35 -10.23
C LEU A 113 0.93 32.75 -9.09
N CYS A 114 1.28 31.80 -8.21
CA CYS A 114 2.09 32.11 -7.03
C CYS A 114 3.48 31.47 -7.03
N ASN A 115 3.86 30.75 -8.10
CA ASN A 115 5.12 30.02 -8.24
C ASN A 115 5.44 29.00 -7.13
N LYS A 116 4.49 28.72 -6.23
CA LYS A 116 4.65 27.69 -5.19
C LYS A 116 4.61 26.28 -5.80
N ASP A 117 5.41 25.41 -5.22
CA ASP A 117 5.38 23.98 -5.52
C ASP A 117 4.08 23.35 -5.05
N PHE A 118 3.45 22.55 -5.92
CA PHE A 118 2.26 21.79 -5.58
C PHE A 118 2.19 20.50 -6.41
N TYR A 119 1.29 19.60 -6.03
CA TYR A 119 1.04 18.36 -6.78
C TYR A 119 -0.13 18.58 -7.74
N PRO A 120 0.12 18.83 -9.05
CA PRO A 120 -0.94 19.06 -10.01
C PRO A 120 -1.83 17.82 -10.19
N ARG A 121 -3.15 18.05 -10.24
CA ARG A 121 -4.13 17.03 -10.60
C ARG A 121 -4.26 16.94 -12.12
N ARG A 122 -4.41 15.71 -12.64
CA ARG A 122 -4.78 15.48 -14.05
C ARG A 122 -6.30 15.34 -14.16
N PHE A 123 -6.89 16.04 -15.12
CA PHE A 123 -8.30 15.92 -15.51
C PHE A 123 -8.33 15.55 -16.99
N GLY A 124 -8.39 14.23 -17.28
CA GLY A 124 -8.21 13.71 -18.64
C GLY A 124 -6.86 14.10 -19.22
N TYR A 125 -6.87 14.80 -20.36
CA TYR A 125 -5.68 15.30 -21.04
C TYR A 125 -5.12 16.61 -20.45
N SER A 126 -5.84 17.25 -19.51
CA SER A 126 -5.43 18.53 -18.92
C SER A 126 -4.71 18.34 -17.58
N ILE A 127 -3.72 19.20 -17.32
CA ILE A 127 -2.99 19.28 -16.04
C ILE A 127 -3.37 20.58 -15.33
N GLN A 128 -3.69 20.48 -14.05
CA GLN A 128 -3.89 21.63 -13.17
C GLN A 128 -2.63 22.50 -13.16
N ARG A 129 -2.75 23.78 -13.56
CA ARG A 129 -1.63 24.74 -13.57
C ARG A 129 -1.58 25.63 -12.33
N THR A 130 -2.67 25.70 -11.56
CA THR A 130 -2.81 26.57 -10.40
C THR A 130 -2.99 25.76 -9.12
N CYS A 131 -2.33 26.16 -8.03
CA CYS A 131 -2.50 25.48 -6.75
C CYS A 131 -3.93 25.68 -6.21
N ASN A 132 -4.34 24.83 -5.27
CA ASN A 132 -5.69 24.88 -4.69
C ASN A 132 -5.98 26.23 -4.01
N ASP A 133 -4.99 26.84 -3.36
CA ASP A 133 -5.14 28.13 -2.69
C ASP A 133 -5.50 29.24 -3.70
N CYS A 134 -4.77 29.30 -4.82
CA CYS A 134 -5.04 30.25 -5.89
C CYS A 134 -6.36 29.96 -6.59
N TRP A 135 -6.70 28.69 -6.82
CA TRP A 135 -7.95 28.29 -7.44
C TRP A 135 -9.18 28.65 -6.57
N ASN A 136 -9.09 28.45 -5.26
CA ASN A 136 -10.17 28.81 -4.33
C ASN A 136 -10.37 30.33 -4.23
N LYS A 137 -9.30 31.12 -4.34
CA LYS A 137 -9.39 32.59 -4.40
C LYS A 137 -10.02 33.11 -5.69
N SER A 138 -9.96 32.32 -6.78
CA SER A 138 -10.53 32.68 -8.08
C SER A 138 -11.99 32.22 -8.27
N LYS A 139 -12.59 31.55 -7.28
CA LYS A 139 -14.02 31.23 -7.35
C LYS A 139 -14.83 32.49 -7.02
N PRO A 140 -15.85 32.83 -7.84
CA PRO A 140 -16.77 33.91 -7.54
C PRO A 140 -17.62 33.60 -6.31
#